data_AF-A0A6S7AU46-F1
#
_entry.id   AF-A0A6S7AU46-F1
#
_cell.length_a   1.000
_cell.length_b   1.000
_cell.length_c   1.000
_cell.angle_alpha   90.00
_cell.angle_beta   90.00
_cell.angle_gamma   90.00
#
_symmetry.space_group_name_H-M   'P 1'
#
loop_
_entity.id
_entity.type
_entity.pdbx_description
1 polymer ?
#
loop_
_entity_poly.entity_id
_entity_poly.type
_entity_poly.pdbx_seq_one_letter_code
_entity_poly.pdbx_strand_id
1 'polypeptide(L)'
;MNRDLEGKTIIVTGGGSGIGRAAALACSVAGARVVVADIDDAAGEETVSAIQRAGGDAIFAATNVADEEQVEELVAEAMPKPVV
;
A
#
# COMPACT_ATOMS: atom_id res chain seq x y z
N MET A 1 -18.13 4.56 -10.08
CA MET A 1 -16.86 3.85 -9.85
C MET A 1 -17.17 2.65 -8.98
N ASN A 2 -16.65 1.47 -9.33
CA ASN A 2 -16.88 0.23 -8.59
C ASN A 2 -16.00 0.21 -7.35
N ARG A 3 -16.57 -0.04 -6.17
CA ARG A 3 -15.85 -0.10 -4.89
C ARG A 3 -15.69 -1.53 -4.40
N ASP A 4 -15.28 -2.43 -5.30
CA ASP A 4 -15.26 -3.88 -5.05
C ASP A 4 -14.26 -4.31 -3.97
N LEU A 5 -13.31 -3.42 -3.60
CA LEU A 5 -12.30 -3.67 -2.58
C LEU A 5 -12.59 -2.92 -1.26
N GLU A 6 -13.78 -2.36 -1.10
CA GLU A 6 -14.16 -1.68 0.14
C GLU A 6 -14.02 -2.63 1.35
N GLY A 7 -13.36 -2.12 2.41
CA GLY A 7 -13.06 -2.91 3.61
C GLY A 7 -11.92 -3.92 3.47
N LYS A 8 -11.19 -3.92 2.35
CA LYS A 8 -9.97 -4.72 2.18
C LYS A 8 -8.72 -3.88 2.42
N THR A 9 -7.69 -4.50 2.99
CA THR A 9 -6.31 -4.00 2.93
C THR A 9 -5.58 -4.73 1.81
N ILE A 10 -4.89 -3.99 0.93
CA ILE A 10 -4.11 -4.54 -0.18
C ILE A 10 -2.66 -4.09 -0.04
N ILE A 11 -1.74 -5.06 0.00
CA ILE A 11 -0.30 -4.81 -0.10
C ILE A 11 0.08 -4.76 -1.57
N VAL A 12 0.87 -3.76 -1.96
CA VAL A 12 1.44 -3.65 -3.30
C VAL A 12 2.95 -3.53 -3.18
N THR A 13 3.68 -4.61 -3.49
CA THR A 13 5.14 -4.63 -3.57
C THR A 13 5.60 -3.99 -4.89
N GLY A 14 6.74 -3.28 -4.85
CA GLY A 14 7.15 -2.42 -5.96
C GLY A 14 6.17 -1.27 -6.19
N GLY A 15 5.41 -0.88 -5.15
CA GLY A 15 4.32 0.09 -5.24
C GLY A 15 4.80 1.53 -5.44
N GLY A 16 6.09 1.79 -5.35
CA GLY A 16 6.69 3.09 -5.55
C GLY A 16 6.71 3.52 -7.02
N SER A 17 6.63 2.61 -8.00
CA SER A 17 6.77 3.00 -9.42
C SER A 17 6.01 2.11 -10.42
N GLY A 18 5.98 2.53 -11.68
CA GLY A 18 5.50 1.72 -12.81
C GLY A 18 4.12 1.08 -12.59
N ILE A 19 4.05 -0.24 -12.83
CA ILE A 19 2.83 -1.02 -12.69
C ILE A 19 2.38 -1.10 -11.22
N GLY A 20 3.31 -1.20 -10.27
CA GLY A 20 2.97 -1.25 -8.85
C GLY A 20 2.27 0.04 -8.40
N ARG A 21 2.82 1.20 -8.75
CA ARG A 21 2.17 2.50 -8.49
C ARG A 21 0.78 2.59 -9.11
N ALA A 22 0.65 2.17 -10.38
CA ALA A 22 -0.64 2.17 -11.05
C ALA A 22 -1.67 1.24 -10.38
N ALA A 23 -1.23 0.06 -9.93
CA ALA A 23 -2.06 -0.89 -9.19
C ALA A 23 -2.48 -0.31 -7.81
N ALA A 24 -1.55 0.29 -7.07
CA ALA A 24 -1.84 0.93 -5.79
C ALA A 24 -2.91 2.02 -5.92
N LEU A 25 -2.78 2.90 -6.92
CA LEU A 25 -3.79 3.92 -7.23
C LEU A 25 -5.14 3.29 -7.61
N ALA A 26 -5.15 2.27 -8.46
CA ALA A 26 -6.38 1.59 -8.88
C ALA A 26 -7.09 0.88 -7.72
N CYS A 27 -6.35 0.21 -6.84
CA CYS A 27 -6.89 -0.43 -5.64
C CYS A 27 -7.51 0.59 -4.69
N SER A 28 -6.86 1.74 -4.53
CA SER A 28 -7.40 2.84 -3.72
C SER A 28 -8.72 3.39 -4.28
N VAL A 29 -8.79 3.64 -5.61
CA VAL A 29 -10.03 4.05 -6.28
C VAL A 29 -11.14 3.00 -6.11
N ALA A 30 -10.78 1.72 -6.07
CA ALA A 30 -11.70 0.61 -5.79
C ALA A 30 -12.09 0.47 -4.30
N GLY A 31 -11.65 1.37 -3.42
CA GLY A 31 -12.07 1.48 -2.03
C GLY A 31 -11.20 0.74 -1.01
N ALA A 32 -10.05 0.19 -1.42
CA ALA A 32 -9.13 -0.47 -0.50
C ALA A 32 -8.34 0.53 0.35
N ARG A 33 -7.93 0.10 1.55
CA ARG A 33 -6.73 0.63 2.23
C ARG A 33 -5.51 0.01 1.56
N VAL A 34 -4.54 0.83 1.16
CA VAL A 34 -3.37 0.37 0.40
C VAL A 34 -2.11 0.47 1.26
N VAL A 35 -1.34 -0.61 1.35
CA VAL A 35 0.01 -0.61 1.91
C VAL A 35 0.98 -0.65 0.74
N VAL A 36 1.67 0.47 0.51
CA VAL A 36 2.69 0.59 -0.53
C VAL A 36 3.99 0.05 0.05
N ALA A 37 4.52 -1.03 -0.54
CA ALA A 37 5.79 -1.62 -0.14
C ALA A 37 6.82 -1.43 -1.25
N ASP A 38 7.94 -0.81 -0.94
CA ASP A 38 9.04 -0.60 -1.88
C ASP A 38 10.37 -0.43 -1.13
N ILE A 39 11.49 -0.64 -1.83
CA ILE A 39 12.83 -0.39 -1.30
C ILE A 39 13.26 1.08 -1.47
N ASP A 40 12.59 1.81 -2.37
CA ASP A 40 12.79 3.24 -2.57
C ASP A 40 11.75 4.06 -1.77
N ASP A 41 12.21 4.59 -0.63
CA ASP A 41 11.39 5.39 0.28
C ASP A 41 10.72 6.58 -0.41
N ALA A 42 11.47 7.32 -1.23
CA ALA A 42 10.95 8.52 -1.87
C ALA A 42 9.87 8.18 -2.89
N ALA A 43 10.08 7.13 -3.68
CA ALA A 43 9.10 6.66 -4.66
C ALA A 43 7.83 6.11 -3.99
N GLY A 44 7.99 5.36 -2.90
CA GLY A 44 6.89 4.83 -2.10
C GLY A 44 6.01 5.92 -1.47
N GLU A 45 6.65 6.89 -0.80
CA GLU A 45 5.98 8.04 -0.19
C GLU A 45 5.28 8.93 -1.24
N GLU A 46 5.84 9.05 -2.45
CA GLU A 46 5.17 9.77 -3.54
C GLU A 46 3.85 9.09 -3.93
N THR A 47 3.82 7.76 -4.05
CA THR A 47 2.61 6.98 -4.33
C THR A 47 1.57 7.17 -3.22
N VAL A 48 1.98 7.06 -1.96
CA VAL A 48 1.08 7.26 -0.81
C VAL A 48 0.50 8.67 -0.80
N SER A 49 1.34 9.68 -1.01
CA SER A 49 0.91 11.07 -1.11
C SER A 49 -0.11 11.27 -2.25
N ALA A 50 0.09 10.62 -3.40
CA ALA A 50 -0.85 10.68 -4.51
C ALA A 50 -2.21 10.04 -4.16
N ILE A 51 -2.20 8.87 -3.50
CA ILE A 51 -3.42 8.20 -3.01
C ILE A 51 -4.17 9.08 -2.00
N GLN A 52 -3.47 9.61 -1.00
CA GLN A 52 -4.07 10.44 0.05
C GLN A 52 -4.62 11.75 -0.52
N ARG A 53 -3.93 12.39 -1.46
CA ARG A 53 -4.43 13.59 -2.17
C ARG A 53 -5.70 13.32 -2.98
N ALA A 54 -5.90 12.09 -3.45
CA ALA A 54 -7.13 11.64 -4.10
C ALA A 54 -8.24 11.23 -3.12
N GLY A 55 -8.00 11.34 -1.80
CA GLY A 55 -8.95 10.99 -0.74
C GLY A 55 -8.97 9.50 -0.35
N GLY A 56 -7.99 8.72 -0.81
CA GLY A 56 -7.83 7.31 -0.44
C GLY A 56 -7.05 7.11 0.86
N ASP A 57 -7.12 5.89 1.39
CA ASP A 57 -6.35 5.46 2.56
C ASP A 57 -5.12 4.67 2.11
N ALA A 58 -3.93 5.16 2.44
CA ALA A 58 -2.68 4.44 2.20
C ALA A 58 -1.59 4.78 3.22
N ILE A 59 -0.70 3.81 3.43
CA ILE A 59 0.55 3.93 4.19
C ILE A 59 1.73 3.42 3.37
N PHE A 60 2.93 3.91 3.67
CA PHE A 60 4.17 3.38 3.11
C PHE A 60 4.83 2.46 4.14
N ALA A 61 5.32 1.32 3.66
CA ALA A 61 6.12 0.36 4.40
C ALA A 61 7.42 0.15 3.63
N ALA A 62 8.54 0.67 4.13
CA ALA A 62 9.84 0.44 3.51
C ALA A 62 10.14 -1.07 3.60
N THR A 63 10.33 -1.73 2.46
CA THR A 63 10.48 -3.19 2.43
C THR A 63 11.39 -3.63 1.31
N ASN A 64 12.49 -4.29 1.67
CA ASN A 64 13.21 -5.16 0.77
C ASN A 64 12.58 -6.56 0.78
N VAL A 65 11.82 -6.90 -0.28
CA VAL A 65 11.14 -8.20 -0.38
C VAL A 65 12.06 -9.41 -0.49
N ALA A 66 13.37 -9.21 -0.65
CA ALA A 66 14.37 -10.28 -0.58
C ALA A 66 14.77 -10.64 0.87
N ASP A 67 14.34 -9.85 1.85
CA ASP A 67 14.54 -10.06 3.28
C ASP A 67 13.25 -10.59 3.92
N GLU A 68 13.29 -11.81 4.44
CA GLU A 68 12.12 -12.51 4.99
C GLU A 68 11.56 -11.80 6.23
N GLU A 69 12.42 -11.26 7.09
CA GLU A 69 12.00 -10.55 8.31
C GLU A 69 11.21 -9.28 7.95
N GLN A 70 11.68 -8.53 6.96
CA GLN A 70 10.97 -7.34 6.48
C GLN A 70 9.62 -7.67 5.82
N VAL A 71 9.50 -8.84 5.18
CA VAL A 71 8.22 -9.30 4.63
C VAL A 71 7.23 -9.65 5.75
N GLU A 72 7.69 -10.27 6.84
CA GLU A 72 6.85 -10.52 8.02
C GLU A 72 6.36 -9.22 8.65
N GLU A 73 7.24 -8.22 8.80
CA GLU A 73 6.89 -6.89 9.29
C GLU A 73 5.86 -6.20 8.39
N LEU A 74 6.06 -6.24 7.06
CA LEU A 74 5.11 -5.70 6.08
C LEU A 74 3.71 -6.31 6.24
N VAL A 75 3.62 -7.64 6.40
CA VAL A 75 2.34 -8.31 6.63
C VAL A 75 1.72 -7.86 7.95
N ALA A 76 2.51 -7.75 9.02
CA ALA A 76 2.04 -7.28 10.32
C ALA A 76 1.48 -5.84 10.25
N GLU A 77 2.12 -4.93 9.51
CA GLU A 77 1.64 -3.55 9.31
C GLU A 77 0.32 -3.47 8.54
N ALA A 78 0.10 -4.39 7.60
CA ALA A 78 -1.13 -4.46 6.81
C ALA A 78 -2.32 -4.98 7.62
N MET A 79 -2.07 -5.74 8.68
CA MET A 79 -3.14 -6.29 9.52
C MET A 79 -3.89 -5.15 10.24
N PRO A 80 -5.23 -5.25 10.32
CA PRO A 80 -6.00 -4.31 11.12
C PRO A 80 -5.56 -4.41 12.58
N LYS A 81 -5.29 -3.25 13.21
CA LYS A 81 -5.00 -3.22 14.64
C LYS A 81 -6.24 -3.70 15.39
N PRO A 82 -6.11 -4.64 16.36
CA PRO A 82 -7.23 -5.08 17.15
C PRO A 82 -7.85 -3.88 17.86
N VAL A 83 -9.16 -3.69 17.67
CA VAL A 83 -9.94 -2.72 18.44
C VAL A 83 -10.11 -3.32 19.83
N VAL A 84 -9.37 -2.78 20.80
CA VAL A 84 -9.55 -3.07 22.23
C VAL A 84 -10.77 -2.34 22.78
#